data_AF-A0A8A3S8J4-F1
#
_entry.id   AF-A0A8A3S8J4-F1
#
_cell.length_a   1.000
_cell.length_b   1.000
_cell.length_c   1.000
_cell.angle_alpha   90.00
_cell.angle_beta   90.00
_cell.angle_gamma   90.00
#
_symmetry.space_group_name_H-M   'P 1'
#
loop_
_entity.id
_entity.type
_entity.pdbx_description
1 polymer ?
#
loop_
_entity_poly.entity_id
_entity_poly.type
_entity_poly.pdbx_seq_one_letter_code
_entity_poly.pdbx_strand_id
1 'polypeptide(L)'
;MTGATMEHFIPGKVTGTRTVRVRDREYERLRALGTVRESFSDVIERLLDFYEAYNGGVHSNDPGGFEGADLPENPVYRRVTLEHFTGTLALGEDVSFTIGFDPLANPLGRRGKGLVAFYKDGRRFCLFRVGKEHLWLYFPTDRRDTELEGWELVQNVFLDNYLEDGGMHLIRRQYQTM
;
A
#
# COMPACT_ATOMS: atom_id res chain seq x y z
N MET A 1 24.04 -16.16 -41.45
CA MET A 1 22.71 -16.69 -41.10
C MET A 1 22.66 -16.88 -39.60
N THR A 2 21.87 -16.09 -38.89
CA THR A 2 21.27 -16.44 -37.59
C THR A 2 20.17 -15.43 -37.30
N GLY A 3 18.96 -15.93 -37.11
CA GLY A 3 17.74 -15.14 -36.97
C GLY A 3 17.67 -14.40 -35.65
N ALA A 4 17.11 -13.20 -35.70
CA ALA A 4 16.65 -12.48 -34.52
C ALA A 4 15.36 -13.12 -34.03
N THR A 5 15.41 -13.76 -32.87
CA THR A 5 14.20 -14.12 -32.11
C THR A 5 13.64 -12.81 -31.55
N MET A 6 12.48 -12.38 -32.06
CA MET A 6 11.74 -11.28 -31.47
C MET A 6 11.19 -11.75 -30.12
N GLU A 7 11.70 -11.19 -29.03
CA GLU A 7 11.07 -11.31 -27.72
C GLU A 7 9.87 -10.35 -27.67
N HIS A 8 8.69 -10.92 -27.37
CA HIS A 8 7.46 -10.17 -27.17
C HIS A 8 7.55 -9.33 -25.88
N PHE A 9 7.38 -8.03 -26.02
CA PHE A 9 7.28 -7.09 -24.91
C PHE A 9 5.92 -7.22 -24.20
N ILE A 10 5.96 -7.46 -22.88
CA ILE A 10 4.82 -7.26 -21.98
C ILE A 10 5.00 -5.87 -21.34
N PRO A 11 4.05 -4.93 -21.49
CA PRO A 11 4.17 -3.61 -20.88
C PRO A 11 3.98 -3.73 -19.36
N GLY A 12 4.93 -3.22 -18.58
CA GLY A 12 4.79 -3.09 -17.11
C GLY A 12 5.98 -3.53 -16.24
N LYS A 13 7.03 -4.14 -16.79
CA LYS A 13 8.26 -4.45 -16.02
C LYS A 13 9.50 -3.97 -16.74
N VAL A 14 9.98 -2.79 -16.39
CA VAL A 14 11.38 -2.41 -16.65
C VAL A 14 12.21 -3.03 -15.53
N THR A 15 12.70 -4.24 -15.72
CA THR A 15 13.84 -4.77 -14.96
C THR A 15 15.12 -4.09 -15.44
N GLY A 16 15.23 -2.80 -15.15
CA GLY A 16 16.46 -2.04 -15.33
C GLY A 16 17.28 -2.11 -14.04
N THR A 17 18.55 -2.48 -14.14
CA THR A 17 19.49 -2.40 -13.02
C THR A 17 19.62 -0.94 -12.57
N ARG A 18 19.05 -0.58 -11.42
CA ARG A 18 19.09 0.78 -10.86
C ARG A 18 20.41 0.99 -10.14
N THR A 19 21.17 2.01 -10.55
CA THR A 19 22.42 2.38 -9.87
C THR A 19 22.17 3.62 -9.00
N VAL A 20 22.27 3.45 -7.68
CA VAL A 20 22.12 4.52 -6.70
C VAL A 20 23.51 4.91 -6.18
N ARG A 21 23.86 6.19 -6.27
CA ARG A 21 25.10 6.72 -5.69
C ARG A 21 24.80 7.31 -4.31
N VAL A 22 25.29 6.65 -3.26
CA VAL A 22 25.20 7.10 -1.87
C VAL A 22 26.56 7.65 -1.45
N ARG A 23 26.60 8.80 -0.77
CA ARG A 23 27.87 9.32 -0.21
C ARG A 23 28.23 8.55 1.06
N ASP A 24 29.52 8.31 1.30
CA ASP A 24 30.00 7.49 2.43
C ASP A 24 29.43 7.93 3.80
N ARG A 25 29.25 9.25 4.01
CA ARG A 25 28.66 9.79 5.24
C ARG A 25 27.17 9.48 5.39
N GLU A 26 26.43 9.42 4.30
CA GLU A 26 25.01 9.03 4.27
C GLU A 26 24.89 7.52 4.47
N TYR A 27 25.83 6.75 3.91
CA TYR A 27 25.96 5.30 4.12
C TYR A 27 26.15 4.94 5.59
N GLU A 28 27.04 5.61 6.32
CA GLU A 28 27.24 5.34 7.76
C GLU A 28 26.00 5.66 8.60
N ARG A 29 25.30 6.76 8.31
CA ARG A 29 24.05 7.11 9.01
C ARG A 29 22.94 6.10 8.73
N LEU A 30 22.82 5.61 7.50
CA LEU A 30 21.83 4.59 7.12
C LEU A 30 22.17 3.21 7.70
N ARG A 31 23.45 2.83 7.73
CA ARG A 31 23.93 1.59 8.37
C ARG A 31 23.65 1.57 9.87
N ALA A 32 23.75 2.73 10.53
CA ALA A 32 23.42 2.87 11.95
C ALA A 32 21.91 2.79 12.25
N LEU A 33 21.05 2.99 11.23
CA LEU A 33 19.59 2.83 11.33
C LEU A 33 19.13 1.39 11.08
N GLY A 34 19.98 0.55 10.48
CA GLY A 34 19.70 -0.87 10.23
C GLY A 34 19.65 -1.66 11.53
N THR A 35 18.48 -2.22 11.85
CA THR A 35 18.38 -3.26 12.89
C THR A 35 18.73 -4.62 12.27
N VAL A 36 19.19 -5.58 13.09
CA VAL A 36 19.73 -6.92 12.73
C VAL A 36 18.81 -7.77 11.82
N ARG A 37 17.59 -7.30 11.52
CA ARG A 37 16.56 -8.03 10.78
C ARG A 37 16.42 -7.65 9.28
N GLU A 38 17.03 -6.55 8.82
CA GLU A 38 16.92 -6.07 7.44
C GLU A 38 18.28 -5.76 6.83
N SER A 39 18.46 -6.06 5.54
CA SER A 39 19.70 -5.77 4.83
C SER A 39 19.74 -4.31 4.38
N PHE A 40 20.95 -3.79 4.16
CA PHE A 40 21.17 -2.43 3.66
C PHE A 40 20.44 -2.16 2.33
N SER A 41 20.39 -3.16 1.44
CA SER A 41 19.69 -3.07 0.16
C SER A 41 18.19 -2.87 0.34
N ASP A 42 17.57 -3.54 1.31
CA ASP A 42 16.13 -3.42 1.61
C ASP A 42 15.77 -1.99 2.03
N VAL A 43 16.66 -1.34 2.78
CA VAL A 43 16.47 0.05 3.22
C VAL A 43 16.56 1.03 2.04
N ILE A 44 17.51 0.82 1.12
CA ILE A 44 17.70 1.68 -0.05
C ILE A 44 16.55 1.51 -1.05
N GLU A 45 16.15 0.28 -1.38
CA GLU A 45 15.00 0.01 -2.26
C GLU A 45 13.73 0.69 -1.72
N ARG A 46 13.49 0.55 -0.41
CA ARG A 46 12.37 1.21 0.25
C ARG A 46 12.40 2.74 0.18
N LEU A 47 13.58 3.35 0.28
CA LEU A 47 13.72 4.79 0.15
C LEU A 47 13.48 5.24 -1.30
N LEU A 48 13.93 4.47 -2.30
CA LEU A 48 13.67 4.77 -3.71
C LEU A 48 12.19 4.66 -4.04
N ASP A 49 11.52 3.58 -3.61
CA ASP A 49 10.06 3.43 -3.78
C ASP A 49 9.32 4.63 -3.18
N PHE A 50 9.74 5.07 -1.99
CA PHE A 50 9.16 6.24 -1.34
C PHE A 50 9.38 7.51 -2.16
N TYR A 51 10.60 7.81 -2.60
CA TYR A 51 10.87 9.03 -3.35
C TYR A 51 10.23 9.03 -4.74
N GLU A 52 10.15 7.87 -5.41
CA GLU A 52 9.44 7.72 -6.69
C GLU A 52 7.93 7.91 -6.51
N ALA A 53 7.35 7.40 -5.43
CA ALA A 53 5.94 7.57 -5.12
C ALA A 53 5.59 8.98 -4.63
N TYR A 54 6.46 9.58 -3.82
CA TYR A 54 6.31 10.93 -3.28
C TYR A 54 6.50 12.00 -4.37
N ASN A 55 7.47 11.82 -5.28
CA ASN A 55 7.64 12.73 -6.43
C ASN A 55 6.66 12.44 -7.58
N GLY A 56 6.16 11.21 -7.70
CA GLY A 56 5.27 10.79 -8.78
C GLY A 56 3.78 10.90 -8.47
N GLY A 57 3.39 11.05 -7.21
CA GLY A 57 1.98 10.99 -6.81
C GLY A 57 1.32 9.68 -7.24
N VAL A 58 1.98 8.55 -6.98
CA VAL A 58 1.56 7.21 -7.47
C VAL A 58 0.32 6.74 -6.69
N HIS A 59 -0.78 7.39 -7.01
CA HIS A 59 -2.11 7.02 -6.62
C HIS A 59 -2.81 6.54 -7.90
N SER A 60 -3.19 5.27 -7.93
CA SER A 60 -4.01 4.73 -9.01
C SER A 60 -5.47 5.01 -8.70
N ASN A 61 -6.26 5.34 -9.72
CA ASN A 61 -7.71 5.28 -9.67
C ASN A 61 -8.26 4.16 -10.58
N ASP A 62 -7.39 3.33 -11.15
CA ASP A 62 -7.76 2.17 -11.95
C ASP A 62 -7.94 0.93 -11.05
N PRO A 63 -9.16 0.34 -11.01
CA PRO A 63 -9.41 -0.92 -10.30
C PRO A 63 -8.49 -2.08 -10.75
N GLY A 64 -8.00 -2.07 -11.99
CA GLY A 64 -7.04 -3.05 -12.50
C GLY A 64 -5.73 -3.07 -11.70
N GLY A 65 -5.38 -1.98 -11.01
CA GLY A 65 -4.19 -1.90 -10.17
C GLY A 65 -4.22 -2.82 -8.93
N PHE A 66 -5.37 -3.39 -8.56
CA PHE A 66 -5.45 -4.33 -7.43
C PHE A 66 -4.77 -5.68 -7.69
N GLU A 67 -4.37 -5.99 -8.93
CA GLU A 67 -3.55 -7.18 -9.23
C GLU A 67 -2.22 -7.21 -8.46
N GLY A 68 -1.69 -6.03 -8.10
CA GLY A 68 -0.48 -5.90 -7.30
C GLY A 68 -0.68 -6.06 -5.79
N ALA A 69 -1.92 -6.17 -5.31
CA ALA A 69 -2.21 -6.25 -3.88
C ALA A 69 -1.98 -7.66 -3.32
N ASP A 70 -1.48 -7.74 -2.08
CA ASP A 70 -1.55 -8.98 -1.33
C ASP A 70 -3.03 -9.30 -1.06
N LEU A 71 -3.46 -10.51 -1.41
CA LEU A 71 -4.84 -10.96 -1.21
C LEU A 71 -4.85 -12.26 -0.39
N PRO A 72 -5.90 -12.50 0.42
CA PRO A 72 -6.05 -13.77 1.12
C PRO A 72 -6.04 -14.98 0.16
N GLU A 73 -5.53 -16.11 0.65
CA GLU A 73 -5.56 -17.38 -0.08
C GLU A 73 -6.97 -17.97 -0.14
N ASN A 74 -7.76 -17.77 0.92
CA ASN A 74 -9.15 -18.22 0.97
C ASN A 74 -9.98 -17.47 -0.10
N PRO A 75 -10.67 -18.17 -1.03
CA PRO A 75 -11.40 -17.53 -2.11
C PRO A 75 -12.53 -16.59 -1.66
N VAL A 76 -13.19 -16.89 -0.53
CA VAL A 76 -14.26 -16.05 0.03
C VAL A 76 -13.66 -14.75 0.56
N TYR A 77 -12.59 -14.84 1.36
CA TYR A 77 -11.92 -13.66 1.91
C TYR A 77 -11.29 -12.82 0.81
N ARG A 78 -10.69 -13.44 -0.21
CA ARG A 78 -10.20 -12.75 -1.41
C ARG A 78 -11.30 -11.94 -2.08
N ARG A 79 -12.47 -12.56 -2.32
CA ARG A 79 -13.61 -11.88 -2.94
C ARG A 79 -14.05 -10.69 -2.11
N VAL A 80 -14.25 -10.88 -0.80
CA VAL A 80 -14.68 -9.80 0.11
C VAL A 80 -13.66 -8.67 0.19
N THR A 81 -12.36 -8.97 0.21
CA THR A 81 -11.29 -7.95 0.14
C THR A 81 -11.40 -7.12 -1.14
N LEU A 82 -11.55 -7.77 -2.30
CA LEU A 82 -11.68 -7.06 -3.58
C LEU A 82 -12.98 -6.25 -3.67
N GLU A 83 -14.08 -6.75 -3.11
CA GLU A 83 -15.34 -6.01 -3.01
C GLU A 83 -15.17 -4.74 -2.18
N HIS A 84 -14.44 -4.79 -1.06
CA HIS A 84 -14.14 -3.61 -0.25
C HIS A 84 -13.25 -2.63 -0.99
N PHE A 85 -12.20 -3.10 -1.68
CA PHE A 85 -11.30 -2.24 -2.44
C PHE A 85 -12.03 -1.53 -3.58
N THR A 86 -12.77 -2.30 -4.38
CA THR A 86 -13.55 -1.79 -5.51
C THR A 86 -14.66 -0.86 -5.03
N GLY A 87 -15.37 -1.25 -3.96
CA GLY A 87 -16.43 -0.45 -3.37
C GLY A 87 -15.94 0.86 -2.77
N THR A 88 -14.72 0.88 -2.20
CA THR A 88 -14.08 2.10 -1.70
C THR A 88 -13.68 3.02 -2.83
N LEU A 89 -13.05 2.48 -3.88
CA LEU A 89 -12.66 3.25 -5.06
C LEU A 89 -13.88 3.82 -5.80
N ALA A 90 -14.99 3.08 -5.83
CA ALA A 90 -16.23 3.50 -6.48
C ALA A 90 -17.03 4.56 -5.72
N LEU A 91 -16.54 5.07 -4.58
CA LEU A 91 -17.24 6.14 -3.85
C LEU A 91 -17.20 7.50 -4.57
N GLY A 92 -16.16 7.75 -5.36
CA GLY A 92 -16.00 8.99 -6.11
C GLY A 92 -14.75 8.99 -7.00
N GLU A 93 -14.73 9.87 -8.00
CA GLU A 93 -13.58 10.04 -8.92
C GLU A 93 -12.36 10.70 -8.24
N ASP A 94 -12.58 11.30 -7.08
CA ASP A 94 -11.60 11.89 -6.17
C ASP A 94 -10.90 10.83 -5.29
N VAL A 95 -11.34 9.57 -5.36
CA VAL A 95 -10.73 8.46 -4.64
C VAL A 95 -9.62 7.82 -5.47
N SER A 96 -8.48 7.60 -4.83
CA SER A 96 -7.33 6.93 -5.42
C SER A 96 -6.62 6.07 -4.37
N PHE A 97 -5.72 5.18 -4.79
CA PHE A 97 -5.06 4.25 -3.88
C PHE A 97 -3.59 3.98 -4.20
N THR A 98 -2.87 3.50 -3.20
CA THR A 98 -1.48 3.03 -3.29
C THR A 98 -1.35 1.67 -2.58
N ILE A 99 -0.53 0.78 -3.13
CA ILE A 99 -0.32 -0.59 -2.61
C ILE A 99 1.07 -0.69 -1.98
N GLY A 100 1.15 -1.46 -0.89
CA GLY A 100 2.38 -1.84 -0.20
C GLY A 100 2.87 -0.81 0.83
N PHE A 101 2.41 0.44 0.75
CA PHE A 101 2.78 1.50 1.67
C PHE A 101 1.86 2.71 1.59
N ASP A 102 1.93 3.54 2.61
CA ASP A 102 1.35 4.88 2.62
C ASP A 102 2.45 5.91 2.28
N PRO A 103 2.45 6.57 1.10
CA PRO A 103 3.37 7.64 0.75
C PRO A 103 3.42 8.83 1.72
N LEU A 104 2.42 9.01 2.58
CA LEU A 104 2.41 10.09 3.58
C LEU A 104 3.01 9.64 4.93
N ALA A 105 3.35 8.36 5.09
CA ALA A 105 3.98 7.82 6.28
C ALA A 105 5.50 7.81 6.17
N ASN A 106 6.19 7.77 7.30
CA ASN A 106 7.65 7.71 7.32
C ASN A 106 8.14 6.43 6.61
N PRO A 107 8.97 6.53 5.56
CA PRO A 107 9.44 5.37 4.80
C PRO A 107 10.26 4.41 5.66
N LEU A 108 10.97 4.92 6.67
CA LEU A 108 11.76 4.13 7.61
C LEU A 108 10.89 3.33 8.60
N GLY A 109 9.59 3.66 8.68
CA GLY A 109 8.62 3.01 9.55
C GLY A 109 7.75 1.93 8.89
N ARG A 110 7.98 1.53 7.62
CA ARG A 110 7.16 0.50 6.92
C ARG A 110 7.07 -0.79 7.74
N ARG A 111 6.06 -0.88 8.60
CA ARG A 111 5.54 -2.11 9.20
C ARG A 111 4.25 -2.42 8.45
N GLY A 112 4.32 -3.21 7.41
CA GLY A 112 3.09 -3.63 6.73
C GLY A 112 3.36 -4.28 5.41
N LYS A 113 3.34 -5.61 5.41
CA LYS A 113 2.99 -6.36 4.21
C LYS A 113 1.47 -6.26 4.04
N GLY A 114 0.99 -6.30 2.80
CA GLY A 114 -0.44 -6.25 2.48
C GLY A 114 -1.17 -4.96 2.79
N LEU A 115 -0.51 -3.80 2.66
CA LEU A 115 -1.17 -2.51 2.81
C LEU A 115 -1.82 -2.05 1.50
N VAL A 116 -3.03 -1.51 1.58
CA VAL A 116 -3.67 -0.75 0.51
C VAL A 116 -4.24 0.52 1.12
N ALA A 117 -3.60 1.65 0.84
CA ALA A 117 -3.99 2.96 1.35
C ALA A 117 -4.83 3.70 0.31
N PHE A 118 -5.99 4.22 0.72
CA PHE A 118 -6.88 5.03 -0.09
C PHE A 118 -6.79 6.49 0.31
N TYR A 119 -6.95 7.35 -0.68
CA TYR A 119 -6.86 8.80 -0.59
C TYR A 119 -8.10 9.42 -1.22
N LYS A 120 -8.58 10.51 -0.64
CA LYS A 120 -9.62 11.38 -1.18
C LYS A 120 -9.03 12.77 -1.37
N ASP A 121 -9.06 13.31 -2.58
CA ASP A 121 -8.42 14.59 -2.91
C ASP A 121 -6.93 14.66 -2.47
N GLY A 122 -6.21 13.54 -2.58
CA GLY A 122 -4.81 13.41 -2.16
C GLY A 122 -4.58 13.37 -0.64
N ARG A 123 -5.64 13.35 0.18
CA ARG A 123 -5.56 13.22 1.65
C ARG A 123 -5.84 11.79 2.07
N ARG A 124 -5.19 11.31 3.13
CA ARG A 124 -5.46 9.98 3.71
C ARG A 124 -6.96 9.83 3.97
N PHE A 125 -7.56 8.78 3.43
CA PHE A 125 -8.99 8.51 3.57
C PHE A 125 -9.25 7.26 4.41
N CYS A 126 -8.73 6.11 3.98
CA CYS A 126 -8.75 4.88 4.77
C CYS A 126 -7.60 3.97 4.35
N LEU A 127 -7.27 3.00 5.18
CA LEU A 127 -6.23 2.01 4.88
C LEU A 127 -6.75 0.62 5.19
N PHE A 128 -6.43 -0.33 4.32
CA PHE A 128 -6.60 -1.75 4.58
C PHE A 128 -5.25 -2.41 4.81
N ARG A 129 -5.19 -3.30 5.79
CA ARG A 129 -4.10 -4.26 5.95
C ARG A 129 -4.64 -5.66 5.76
N VAL A 130 -4.10 -6.38 4.79
CA VAL A 130 -4.46 -7.75 4.45
C VAL A 130 -3.57 -8.72 5.23
N GLY A 131 -4.21 -9.60 5.99
CA GLY A 131 -3.59 -10.77 6.60
C GLY A 131 -4.11 -12.06 5.97
N LYS A 132 -3.55 -13.20 6.37
CA LYS A 132 -3.95 -14.52 5.86
C LYS A 132 -5.46 -14.79 6.05
N GLU A 133 -5.99 -14.44 7.23
CA GLU A 133 -7.39 -14.63 7.63
C GLU A 133 -7.98 -13.38 8.27
N HIS A 134 -7.41 -12.22 7.98
CA HIS A 134 -7.85 -10.94 8.54
C HIS A 134 -7.82 -9.86 7.48
N LEU A 135 -8.75 -8.92 7.58
CA LEU A 135 -8.73 -7.68 6.82
C LEU A 135 -8.99 -6.56 7.80
N TRP A 136 -7.94 -5.82 8.15
CA TRP A 136 -8.03 -4.73 9.10
C TRP A 136 -8.30 -3.42 8.36
N LEU A 137 -9.26 -2.65 8.84
CA LEU A 137 -9.62 -1.33 8.33
C LEU A 137 -9.15 -0.26 9.33
N TYR A 138 -8.49 0.76 8.80
CA TYR A 138 -7.96 1.89 9.55
C TYR A 138 -8.46 3.20 8.99
N PHE A 139 -8.62 4.19 9.87
CA PHE A 139 -8.87 5.58 9.50
C PHE A 139 -7.72 6.49 9.93
N PRO A 140 -7.57 7.67 9.29
CA PRO A 140 -6.53 8.63 9.63
C PRO A 140 -6.71 9.13 11.07
N THR A 141 -5.61 9.32 11.78
CA THR A 141 -5.62 9.85 13.15
C THR A 141 -4.36 10.67 13.43
N ASP A 142 -4.45 11.61 14.37
CA ASP A 142 -3.30 12.38 14.88
C ASP A 142 -2.63 11.70 16.09
N ARG A 143 -3.19 10.57 16.55
CA ARG A 143 -2.64 9.77 17.64
C ARG A 143 -1.28 9.22 17.26
N ARG A 144 -0.32 9.32 18.20
CA ARG A 144 1.05 8.83 18.03
C ARG A 144 1.27 7.45 18.66
N ASP A 145 0.30 6.96 19.44
CA ASP A 145 0.31 5.69 20.17
C ASP A 145 -0.35 4.55 19.39
N THR A 146 -0.32 4.61 18.06
CA THR A 146 -0.94 3.62 17.17
C THR A 146 0.07 2.59 16.67
N GLU A 147 -0.40 1.41 16.25
CA GLU A 147 0.49 0.40 15.65
C GLU A 147 1.04 0.81 14.27
N LEU A 148 0.30 1.67 13.57
CA LEU A 148 0.64 2.26 12.28
C LEU A 148 0.56 3.78 12.42
N GLU A 149 1.68 4.46 12.22
CA GLU A 149 1.77 5.91 12.38
C GLU A 149 0.75 6.63 11.48
N GLY A 150 -0.11 7.46 12.10
CA GLY A 150 -1.16 8.20 11.38
C GLY A 150 -2.43 7.40 11.06
N TRP A 151 -2.52 6.14 11.51
CA TRP A 151 -3.65 5.25 11.25
C TRP A 151 -4.17 4.60 12.53
N GLU A 152 -5.47 4.70 12.79
CA GLU A 152 -6.15 4.06 13.90
C GLU A 152 -6.92 2.84 13.41
N LEU A 153 -6.70 1.69 14.06
CA LEU A 153 -7.47 0.48 13.75
C LEU A 153 -8.93 0.69 14.17
N VAL A 154 -9.84 0.57 13.21
CA VAL A 154 -11.27 0.73 13.44
C VAL A 154 -11.95 -0.63 13.52
N GLN A 155 -11.54 -1.58 12.67
CA GLN A 155 -12.24 -2.86 12.56
C GLN A 155 -11.37 -3.99 11.98
N ASN A 156 -11.70 -5.24 12.30
CA ASN A 156 -11.33 -6.42 11.53
C ASN A 156 -12.55 -6.98 10.77
N VAL A 157 -12.59 -6.74 9.46
CA VAL A 157 -13.75 -6.98 8.58
C VAL A 157 -14.21 -8.45 8.59
N PHE A 158 -13.29 -9.41 8.74
CA PHE A 158 -13.65 -10.84 8.66
C PHE A 158 -14.21 -11.44 9.95
N LEU A 159 -13.97 -10.84 11.12
CA LEU A 159 -14.33 -11.45 12.42
C LEU A 159 -15.70 -11.04 12.95
N ASP A 160 -16.27 -9.92 12.50
CA ASP A 160 -17.41 -9.29 13.17
C ASP A 160 -18.79 -9.65 12.60
N ASN A 161 -19.00 -10.79 11.92
CA ASN A 161 -20.27 -11.14 11.23
C ASN A 161 -20.71 -10.16 10.12
N TYR A 162 -19.81 -9.31 9.63
CA TYR A 162 -20.10 -8.26 8.64
C TYR A 162 -19.52 -8.54 7.25
N LEU A 163 -19.49 -9.81 6.84
CA LEU A 163 -19.02 -10.18 5.50
C LEU A 163 -19.80 -9.48 4.37
N GLU A 164 -21.00 -8.95 4.65
CA GLU A 164 -21.88 -8.41 3.61
C GLU A 164 -22.05 -6.87 3.64
N ASP A 165 -21.79 -6.13 4.73
CA ASP A 165 -22.08 -4.66 4.74
C ASP A 165 -21.36 -3.76 5.76
N GLY A 166 -20.83 -4.29 6.88
CA GLY A 166 -20.40 -3.45 8.01
C GLY A 166 -19.19 -2.56 7.72
N GLY A 167 -18.17 -3.12 7.05
CA GLY A 167 -16.96 -2.36 6.69
C GLY A 167 -17.28 -1.23 5.71
N MET A 168 -18.05 -1.51 4.66
CA MET A 168 -18.41 -0.51 3.65
C MET A 168 -19.30 0.62 4.19
N HIS A 169 -20.18 0.35 5.16
CA HIS A 169 -20.97 1.41 5.80
C HIS A 169 -20.07 2.43 6.52
N LEU A 170 -19.07 1.97 7.28
CA LEU A 170 -18.14 2.85 7.98
C LEU A 170 -17.32 3.69 7.00
N ILE A 171 -16.84 3.07 5.91
CA ILE A 171 -16.07 3.75 4.87
C ILE A 171 -16.91 4.83 4.18
N ARG A 172 -18.18 4.52 3.83
CA ARG A 172 -19.10 5.51 3.25
C ARG A 172 -19.35 6.70 4.18
N ARG A 173 -19.56 6.45 5.48
CA ARG A 173 -19.72 7.52 6.47
C ARG A 173 -18.47 8.39 6.55
N GLN A 174 -17.29 7.77 6.60
CA GLN A 174 -16.02 8.50 6.61
C GLN A 174 -15.87 9.39 5.38
N TYR A 175 -16.17 8.84 4.19
CA TYR A 175 -16.10 9.57 2.92
C TYR A 175 -17.00 10.82 2.91
N GLN A 176 -18.22 10.72 3.45
CA GLN A 176 -19.17 11.83 3.54
C GLN A 176 -18.77 12.91 4.55
N THR A 177 -17.92 12.57 5.52
CA THR A 177 -17.51 13.47 6.61
C THR A 177 -16.24 14.24 6.28
N MET A 178 -15.41 13.72 5.38
CA MET A 178 -14.19 14.35 4.86
C MET A 178 -14.49 15.30 3.70
#